data_AF-A0A9D1DL66-F1
#
_entry.id   AF-A0A9D1DL66-F1
#
_cell.length_a   1.000
_cell.length_b   1.000
_cell.length_c   1.000
_cell.angle_alpha   90.00
_cell.angle_beta   90.00
_cell.angle_gamma   90.00
#
_symmetry.space_group_name_H-M   'P 1'
#
loop_
_entity.id
_entity.type
_entity.pdbx_description
1 polymer ?
#
loop_
_entity_poly.entity_id
_entity_poly.type
_entity_poly.pdbx_seq_one_letter_code
_entity_poly.pdbx_strand_id
1 'polypeptide(L)'
;MRRMWIFAALAALLLSGCGAKTQASEPWEELGVSEAAWTVIEDFSGRYSALDADGLRYDEALEAVQSYLDGGLGQAEALGALNSALEAVEAELEAAEPVSLDAGLEEALRELGISPTEYEAFANSRPNDLQNQQLRLSSLLFYLENAGRGEAALEDLRFTLAANASEQESLRGYFYYGCLNYWFTGLDEAELELLRSSLIDGLESYIPEQALWFTDRDMAEEQTMLCLDEVEALAGLMSERLGSQQDELYEMEHDYDRLLELIEEDRQARERLAALMELSARLEELSAQIDEASEAGDAERLEELRAQFEALVAEYEALTAEETP
;
A
#
# COMPACT_ATOMS: atom_id res chain seq x y z
N MET A 1 5.46 20.06 -52.11
CA MET A 1 4.30 19.14 -52.13
C MET A 1 3.63 19.25 -50.76
N ARG A 2 2.45 19.91 -50.69
CA ARG A 2 1.15 19.36 -50.19
C ARG A 2 1.23 18.86 -48.73
N ARG A 3 0.53 19.35 -47.69
CA ARG A 3 -0.71 20.16 -47.42
C ARG A 3 -0.59 20.59 -45.91
N MET A 4 -0.71 21.83 -45.40
CA MET A 4 -1.87 22.73 -45.11
C MET A 4 -3.14 21.99 -44.64
N TRP A 5 -3.74 22.23 -43.46
CA TRP A 5 -4.60 23.39 -43.10
C TRP A 5 -5.02 23.27 -41.59
N ILE A 6 -4.84 24.32 -40.76
CA ILE A 6 -5.81 25.27 -40.14
C ILE A 6 -6.19 24.93 -38.68
N PHE A 7 -5.74 25.76 -37.73
CA PHE A 7 -6.56 26.25 -36.60
C PHE A 7 -5.98 27.61 -36.16
N ALA A 8 -6.51 28.69 -36.75
CA ALA A 8 -6.36 30.05 -36.25
C ALA A 8 -7.34 30.96 -37.00
N ALA A 9 -8.41 31.39 -36.33
CA ALA A 9 -9.02 32.73 -36.45
C ALA A 9 -10.47 32.71 -35.93
N LEU A 10 -10.67 33.07 -34.66
CA LEU A 10 -11.94 33.60 -34.18
C LEU A 10 -11.64 34.81 -33.28
N ALA A 11 -11.07 35.84 -33.91
CA ALA A 11 -10.98 37.17 -33.37
C ALA A 11 -11.21 38.16 -34.52
N ALA A 12 -12.06 39.15 -34.25
CA ALA A 12 -12.47 40.26 -35.11
C ALA A 12 -13.69 40.04 -36.03
N LEU A 13 -14.87 40.30 -35.46
CA LEU A 13 -15.95 41.00 -36.16
C LEU A 13 -16.57 42.04 -35.22
N LEU A 14 -15.92 43.20 -35.14
CA LEU A 14 -16.55 44.44 -34.67
C LEU A 14 -16.75 45.35 -35.89
N LEU A 15 -17.95 45.95 -35.94
CA LEU A 15 -18.44 47.04 -36.81
C LEU A 15 -19.21 46.61 -38.08
N SER A 16 -20.53 46.44 -37.95
CA SER A 16 -21.53 47.48 -38.30
C SER A 16 -22.92 46.86 -38.56
N GLY A 17 -23.93 47.30 -37.80
CA GLY A 17 -25.32 46.96 -38.09
C GLY A 17 -26.24 47.23 -36.91
N CYS A 18 -26.96 48.36 -36.94
CA CYS A 18 -28.17 48.53 -36.15
C CYS A 18 -29.20 47.50 -36.63
N GLY A 19 -29.43 46.47 -35.82
CA GLY A 19 -30.45 45.44 -35.97
C GLY A 19 -30.66 44.83 -34.59
N ALA A 20 -31.86 44.34 -34.30
CA ALA A 20 -32.33 43.87 -33.00
C ALA A 20 -31.23 43.20 -32.15
N LYS A 21 -31.23 43.47 -30.84
CA LYS A 21 -30.58 42.59 -29.85
C LYS A 21 -31.25 41.21 -29.98
N THR A 22 -30.80 40.38 -30.90
CA THR A 22 -30.85 38.94 -30.72
C THR A 22 -29.95 38.69 -29.53
N GLN A 23 -30.57 38.54 -28.36
CA GLN A 23 -29.94 37.90 -27.22
C GLN A 23 -29.33 36.61 -27.79
N ALA A 24 -27.99 36.50 -27.71
CA ALA A 24 -27.35 35.26 -28.10
C ALA A 24 -28.02 34.16 -27.26
N SER A 25 -28.45 33.08 -27.91
CA SER A 25 -28.93 31.90 -27.19
C SER A 25 -27.83 31.46 -26.24
N GLU A 26 -28.21 31.19 -25.01
CA GLU A 26 -27.25 30.66 -24.05
C GLU A 26 -26.88 29.22 -24.48
N PRO A 27 -25.65 28.73 -24.22
CA PRO A 27 -25.17 27.45 -24.75
C PRO A 27 -26.08 26.26 -24.43
N TRP A 28 -26.70 26.23 -23.25
CA TRP A 28 -27.63 25.18 -22.84
C TRP A 28 -28.96 25.20 -23.60
N GLU A 29 -29.44 26.36 -24.02
CA GLU A 29 -30.66 26.48 -24.83
C GLU A 29 -30.48 25.85 -26.20
N GLU A 30 -29.28 25.96 -26.80
CA GLU A 30 -28.96 25.37 -28.10
C GLU A 30 -28.89 23.83 -28.03
N LEU A 31 -28.50 23.30 -26.88
CA LEU A 31 -28.43 21.87 -26.60
C LEU A 31 -29.76 21.29 -26.12
N GLY A 32 -30.75 22.14 -25.82
CA GLY A 32 -32.06 21.72 -25.33
C GLY A 32 -32.04 21.16 -23.92
N VAL A 33 -31.05 21.55 -23.10
CA VAL A 33 -30.90 21.13 -21.70
C VAL A 33 -31.31 22.24 -20.74
N SER A 34 -31.68 21.88 -19.51
CA SER A 34 -31.98 22.87 -18.48
C SER A 34 -30.71 23.62 -18.03
N GLU A 35 -30.86 24.87 -17.60
CA GLU A 35 -29.75 25.65 -17.02
C GLU A 35 -29.18 24.98 -15.76
N ALA A 36 -30.06 24.34 -14.96
CA ALA A 36 -29.68 23.57 -13.80
C ALA A 36 -28.82 22.34 -14.17
N ALA A 37 -29.26 21.53 -15.14
CA ALA A 37 -28.47 20.39 -15.63
C ALA A 37 -27.13 20.84 -16.20
N TRP A 38 -27.12 21.90 -17.02
CA TRP A 38 -25.89 22.47 -17.56
C TRP A 38 -24.90 22.85 -16.45
N THR A 39 -25.36 23.64 -15.48
CA THR A 39 -24.54 24.14 -14.36
C THR A 39 -23.97 23.01 -13.52
N VAL A 40 -24.80 22.04 -13.13
CA VAL A 40 -24.38 20.91 -12.29
C VAL A 40 -23.46 19.98 -13.07
N ILE A 41 -23.77 19.65 -14.32
CA ILE A 41 -22.94 18.74 -15.13
C ILE A 41 -21.57 19.36 -15.41
N GLU A 42 -21.47 20.67 -15.69
CA GLU A 42 -20.16 21.32 -15.89
C GLU A 42 -19.29 21.26 -14.61
N ASP A 43 -19.83 21.66 -13.45
CA ASP A 43 -19.09 21.62 -12.19
C ASP A 43 -18.72 20.19 -11.79
N PHE A 44 -19.67 19.26 -11.89
CA PHE A 44 -19.45 17.86 -11.56
C PHE A 44 -18.40 17.21 -12.47
N SER A 45 -18.47 17.44 -13.78
CA SER A 45 -17.52 16.86 -14.74
C SER A 45 -16.08 17.33 -14.49
N GLY A 46 -15.89 18.60 -14.11
CA GLY A 46 -14.58 19.12 -13.73
C GLY A 46 -14.01 18.43 -12.50
N ARG A 47 -14.83 18.23 -11.46
CA ARG A 47 -14.43 17.56 -10.21
C ARG A 47 -14.16 16.08 -10.42
N TYR A 48 -15.06 15.40 -11.12
CA TYR A 48 -14.96 13.96 -11.35
C TYR A 48 -13.80 13.63 -12.28
N SER A 49 -13.53 14.44 -13.31
CA SER A 49 -12.34 14.25 -14.16
C SER A 49 -11.03 14.35 -13.36
N ALA A 50 -10.94 15.24 -12.37
CA ALA A 50 -9.77 15.31 -11.50
C ALA A 50 -9.61 14.07 -10.62
N LEU A 51 -10.73 13.55 -10.09
CA LEU A 51 -10.78 12.29 -9.34
C LEU A 51 -10.38 11.10 -10.23
N ASP A 52 -10.90 11.00 -11.45
CA ASP A 52 -10.55 9.95 -12.42
C ASP A 52 -9.06 9.98 -12.78
N ALA A 53 -8.48 11.16 -12.97
CA ALA A 53 -7.05 11.32 -13.20
C ALA A 53 -6.19 10.87 -12.00
N ASP A 54 -6.68 11.03 -10.76
CA ASP A 54 -6.02 10.44 -9.59
C ASP A 54 -6.03 8.91 -9.66
N GLY A 55 -7.19 8.33 -10.01
CA GLY A 55 -7.35 6.89 -10.23
C GLY A 55 -6.41 6.35 -11.30
N LEU A 56 -6.31 7.03 -12.44
CA LEU A 56 -5.46 6.63 -13.56
C LEU A 56 -3.98 6.61 -13.15
N ARG A 57 -3.51 7.66 -12.47
CA ARG A 57 -2.14 7.71 -11.95
C ARG A 57 -1.84 6.55 -11.00
N TYR A 58 -2.82 6.17 -10.20
CA TYR A 58 -2.69 5.02 -9.31
C TYR A 58 -2.66 3.70 -10.09
N ASP A 59 -3.54 3.50 -11.07
CA ASP A 59 -3.55 2.33 -11.96
C ASP A 59 -2.20 2.15 -12.68
N GLU A 60 -1.64 3.21 -13.26
CA GLU A 60 -0.34 3.20 -13.93
C GLU A 60 0.81 2.80 -12.97
N ALA A 61 0.73 3.25 -11.72
CA ALA A 61 1.70 2.90 -10.69
C ALA A 61 1.61 1.41 -10.30
N LEU A 62 0.39 0.86 -10.19
CA LEU A 62 0.18 -0.58 -9.98
C LEU A 62 0.69 -1.41 -11.16
N GLU A 63 0.41 -0.98 -12.39
CA GLU A 63 0.88 -1.65 -13.61
C GLU A 63 2.41 -1.67 -13.70
N ALA A 64 3.09 -0.60 -13.26
CA ALA A 64 4.55 -0.57 -13.21
C ALA A 64 5.13 -1.62 -12.25
N VAL A 65 4.51 -1.81 -11.08
CA VAL A 65 4.93 -2.85 -10.12
C VAL A 65 4.62 -4.24 -10.66
N GLN A 66 3.46 -4.45 -11.28
CA GLN A 66 3.11 -5.71 -11.94
C GLN A 66 4.12 -6.04 -13.04
N SER A 67 4.47 -5.07 -13.87
CA SER A 67 5.46 -5.22 -14.94
C SER A 67 6.85 -5.55 -14.41
N TYR A 68 7.24 -5.06 -13.22
CA TYR A 68 8.47 -5.49 -12.55
C TYR A 68 8.40 -6.96 -12.13
N LEU A 69 7.30 -7.39 -11.51
CA LEU A 69 7.10 -8.78 -11.09
C LEU A 69 7.10 -9.76 -12.28
N ASP A 70 6.58 -9.33 -13.42
CA ASP A 70 6.56 -10.10 -14.67
C ASP A 70 7.90 -10.04 -15.44
N GLY A 71 8.87 -9.25 -14.97
CA GLY A 71 10.19 -9.08 -15.60
C GLY A 71 10.19 -8.17 -16.83
N GLY A 72 9.13 -7.40 -17.06
CA GLY A 72 9.00 -6.40 -18.12
C GLY A 72 9.69 -5.06 -17.80
N LEU A 73 9.81 -4.70 -16.52
CA LEU A 73 10.52 -3.50 -16.05
C LEU A 73 11.62 -3.84 -15.03
N GLY A 74 12.64 -2.99 -14.96
CA GLY A 74 13.62 -3.03 -13.87
C GLY A 74 13.06 -2.44 -12.58
N GLN A 75 13.58 -2.88 -11.43
CA GLN A 75 13.15 -2.40 -10.11
C GLN A 75 13.22 -0.86 -9.99
N ALA A 76 14.29 -0.25 -10.52
CA ALA A 76 14.46 1.21 -10.49
C ALA A 76 13.41 1.97 -11.31
N GLU A 77 12.90 1.38 -12.40
CA GLU A 77 11.85 1.98 -13.23
C GLU A 77 10.50 1.93 -12.51
N ALA A 78 10.17 0.78 -11.91
CA ALA A 78 8.96 0.64 -11.09
C ALA A 78 8.99 1.53 -9.83
N LEU A 79 10.14 1.63 -9.16
CA LEU A 79 10.33 2.60 -8.06
C LEU A 79 10.16 4.05 -8.54
N GLY A 80 10.65 4.37 -9.74
CA GLY A 80 10.46 5.68 -10.35
C GLY A 80 8.98 6.02 -10.55
N ALA A 81 8.20 5.08 -11.09
CA ALA A 81 6.76 5.25 -11.29
C ALA A 81 6.01 5.48 -9.96
N LEU A 82 6.29 4.66 -8.93
CA LEU A 82 5.69 4.82 -7.60
C LEU A 82 6.02 6.18 -6.97
N ASN A 83 7.29 6.61 -7.03
CA ASN A 83 7.69 7.91 -6.49
C ASN A 83 7.04 9.07 -7.24
N SER A 84 6.97 9.00 -8.58
CA SER A 84 6.28 10.03 -9.37
C SER A 84 4.79 10.11 -9.05
N ALA A 85 4.12 8.97 -8.84
CA ALA A 85 2.72 8.95 -8.40
C ALA A 85 2.55 9.56 -7.00
N LEU A 86 3.43 9.21 -6.05
CA LEU A 86 3.43 9.79 -4.70
C LEU A 86 3.64 11.31 -4.70
N GLU A 87 4.64 11.80 -5.44
CA GLU A 87 4.91 13.23 -5.57
C GLU A 87 3.68 13.98 -6.15
N ALA A 88 2.99 13.38 -7.12
CA ALA A 88 1.77 13.95 -7.68
C ALA A 88 0.64 14.00 -6.65
N VAL A 89 0.40 12.91 -5.91
CA VAL A 89 -0.61 12.85 -4.84
C VAL A 89 -0.32 13.90 -3.75
N GLU A 90 0.94 14.04 -3.34
CA GLU A 90 1.36 15.04 -2.35
C GLU A 90 1.11 16.47 -2.84
N ALA A 91 1.42 16.76 -4.10
CA ALA A 91 1.15 18.07 -4.69
C ALA A 91 -0.35 18.40 -4.75
N GLU A 92 -1.20 17.41 -5.09
CA GLU A 92 -2.65 17.57 -5.10
C GLU A 92 -3.22 17.78 -3.70
N LEU A 93 -2.70 17.06 -2.70
CA LEU A 93 -3.07 17.24 -1.30
C LEU A 93 -2.67 18.61 -0.76
N GLU A 94 -1.48 19.11 -1.12
CA GLU A 94 -1.02 20.45 -0.73
C GLU A 94 -1.88 21.55 -1.40
N ALA A 95 -2.31 21.33 -2.64
CA ALA A 95 -3.16 22.26 -3.39
C ALA A 95 -4.65 22.19 -3.03
N ALA A 96 -5.08 21.18 -2.26
CA ALA A 96 -6.49 20.96 -1.96
C ALA A 96 -7.06 22.06 -1.06
N GLU A 97 -8.08 22.77 -1.55
CA GLU A 97 -8.85 23.74 -0.78
C GLU A 97 -10.25 23.19 -0.49
N PRO A 98 -10.80 23.42 0.73
CA PRO A 98 -12.17 23.06 1.03
C PRO A 98 -13.15 23.73 0.06
N VAL A 99 -14.05 22.94 -0.50
CA VAL A 99 -15.08 23.41 -1.42
C VAL A 99 -16.27 23.87 -0.59
N SER A 100 -16.77 25.07 -0.91
CA SER A 100 -18.07 25.55 -0.45
C SER A 100 -18.93 25.92 -1.66
N LEU A 101 -20.18 25.45 -1.66
CA LEU A 101 -21.10 25.67 -2.78
C LEU A 101 -21.64 27.11 -2.74
N ASP A 102 -21.72 27.75 -3.90
CA ASP A 102 -22.44 29.00 -4.02
C ASP A 102 -23.96 28.79 -4.15
N ALA A 103 -24.73 29.84 -3.87
CA ALA A 103 -26.19 29.77 -3.85
C ALA A 103 -26.81 29.40 -5.21
N GLY A 104 -26.13 29.68 -6.32
CA GLY A 104 -26.59 29.32 -7.66
C GLY A 104 -26.46 27.81 -7.89
N LEU A 105 -25.30 27.26 -7.57
CA LEU A 105 -25.06 25.81 -7.66
C LEU A 105 -25.95 25.02 -6.68
N GLU A 106 -26.14 25.51 -5.46
CA GLU A 106 -27.06 24.89 -4.50
C GLU A 106 -28.50 24.80 -5.04
N GLU A 107 -28.98 25.86 -5.70
CA GLU A 107 -30.33 25.86 -6.25
C GLU A 107 -30.44 24.93 -7.46
N ALA A 108 -29.45 24.95 -8.36
CA ALA A 108 -29.39 24.03 -9.49
C ALA A 108 -29.40 22.56 -9.05
N LEU A 109 -28.66 22.20 -8.00
CA LEU A 109 -28.67 20.86 -7.42
C LEU A 109 -30.07 20.47 -6.90
N ARG A 110 -30.75 21.37 -6.18
CA ARG A 110 -32.12 21.12 -5.67
C ARG A 110 -33.12 20.90 -6.80
N GLU A 111 -33.00 21.66 -7.89
CA GLU A 111 -33.85 21.52 -9.08
C GLU A 111 -33.72 20.13 -9.73
N LEU A 112 -32.50 19.56 -9.72
CA LEU A 112 -32.24 18.19 -10.20
C LEU A 112 -32.56 17.10 -9.17
N GLY A 113 -33.07 17.45 -7.98
CA GLY A 113 -33.34 16.49 -6.92
C GLY A 113 -32.08 15.91 -6.28
N ILE A 114 -30.99 16.68 -6.33
CA ILE A 114 -29.69 16.37 -5.73
C ILE A 114 -29.54 17.14 -4.41
N SER A 115 -29.07 16.48 -3.36
CA SER A 115 -28.81 17.11 -2.06
C SER A 115 -27.53 17.95 -2.11
N PRO A 116 -27.59 19.29 -1.87
CA PRO A 116 -26.39 20.11 -1.83
C PRO A 116 -25.39 19.68 -0.75
N THR A 117 -25.89 19.19 0.38
CA THR A 117 -25.03 18.72 1.49
C THR A 117 -24.27 17.45 1.12
N GLU A 118 -24.92 16.50 0.45
CA GLU A 118 -24.24 15.28 -0.02
C GLU A 118 -23.24 15.64 -1.13
N TYR A 119 -23.61 16.57 -2.02
CA TYR A 119 -22.76 17.00 -3.12
C TYR A 119 -21.49 17.70 -2.61
N GLU A 120 -21.63 18.59 -1.63
CA GLU A 120 -20.49 19.26 -0.98
C GLU A 120 -19.59 18.24 -0.26
N ALA A 121 -20.17 17.20 0.36
CA ALA A 121 -19.39 16.12 0.96
C ALA A 121 -18.59 15.33 -0.08
N PHE A 122 -19.19 15.01 -1.23
CA PHE A 122 -18.48 14.42 -2.37
C PHE A 122 -17.38 15.35 -2.89
N ALA A 123 -17.68 16.62 -3.10
CA ALA A 123 -16.69 17.61 -3.59
C ALA A 123 -15.49 17.75 -2.64
N ASN A 124 -15.67 17.45 -1.35
CA ASN A 124 -14.62 17.45 -0.33
C ASN A 124 -14.07 16.04 -0.01
N SER A 125 -14.49 14.97 -0.70
CA SER A 125 -14.00 13.61 -0.43
C SER A 125 -12.61 13.35 -1.03
N ARG A 126 -12.31 13.98 -2.18
CA ARG A 126 -11.08 13.75 -2.95
C ARG A 126 -9.78 13.79 -2.11
N PRO A 127 -9.58 14.72 -1.15
CA PRO A 127 -8.39 14.70 -0.30
C PRO A 127 -8.27 13.44 0.58
N ASN A 128 -9.38 12.86 1.04
CA ASN A 128 -9.37 11.60 1.77
C ASN A 128 -8.98 10.44 0.84
N ASP A 129 -9.54 10.42 -0.37
CA ASP A 129 -9.21 9.41 -1.39
C ASP A 129 -7.72 9.45 -1.75
N LEU A 130 -7.16 10.65 -1.94
CA LEU A 130 -5.73 10.89 -2.15
C LEU A 130 -4.86 10.44 -0.97
N GLN A 131 -5.29 10.66 0.28
CA GLN A 131 -4.55 10.18 1.46
C GLN A 131 -4.51 8.65 1.51
N ASN A 132 -5.61 7.98 1.16
CA ASN A 132 -5.65 6.52 1.09
C ASN A 132 -4.72 5.99 -0.02
N GLN A 133 -4.72 6.63 -1.20
CA GLN A 133 -3.77 6.31 -2.26
C GLN A 133 -2.31 6.53 -1.82
N GLN A 134 -2.01 7.64 -1.13
CA GLN A 134 -0.66 7.91 -0.59
C GLN A 134 -0.17 6.79 0.32
N LEU A 135 -1.03 6.31 1.23
CA LEU A 135 -0.71 5.20 2.13
C LEU A 135 -0.40 3.92 1.36
N ARG A 136 -1.25 3.56 0.39
CA ARG A 136 -1.10 2.34 -0.42
C ARG A 136 0.15 2.37 -1.30
N LEU A 137 0.40 3.50 -1.96
CA LEU A 137 1.62 3.73 -2.75
C LEU A 137 2.87 3.65 -1.88
N SER A 138 2.85 4.24 -0.68
CA SER A 138 3.96 4.17 0.28
C SER A 138 4.24 2.73 0.73
N SER A 139 3.18 1.94 0.94
CA SER A 139 3.30 0.53 1.28
C SER A 139 3.93 -0.28 0.13
N LEU A 140 3.47 -0.06 -1.11
CA LEU A 140 4.06 -0.70 -2.30
C LEU A 140 5.53 -0.30 -2.49
N LEU A 141 5.87 0.96 -2.26
CA LEU A 141 7.25 1.44 -2.33
C LEU A 141 8.13 0.65 -1.35
N PHE A 142 7.71 0.53 -0.10
CA PHE A 142 8.42 -0.25 0.92
C PHE A 142 8.64 -1.71 0.48
N TYR A 143 7.60 -2.40 0.01
CA TYR A 143 7.75 -3.80 -0.40
C TYR A 143 8.61 -3.94 -1.65
N LEU A 144 8.48 -3.02 -2.61
CA LEU A 144 9.28 -3.03 -3.82
C LEU A 144 10.76 -2.80 -3.53
N GLU A 145 11.12 -1.88 -2.64
CA GLU A 145 12.50 -1.66 -2.20
C GLU A 145 13.13 -2.93 -1.59
N ASN A 146 12.32 -3.73 -0.90
CA ASN A 146 12.77 -4.91 -0.16
C ASN A 146 12.61 -6.22 -0.93
N ALA A 147 12.03 -6.21 -2.13
CA ALA A 147 11.78 -7.38 -2.98
C ALA A 147 13.02 -8.25 -3.22
N GLY A 148 14.22 -7.66 -3.23
CA GLY A 148 15.49 -8.38 -3.42
C GLY A 148 15.96 -9.22 -2.22
N ARG A 149 15.27 -9.18 -1.07
CA ARG A 149 15.72 -9.87 0.16
C ARG A 149 15.43 -11.37 0.19
N GLY A 150 14.63 -11.88 -0.72
CA GLY A 150 14.28 -13.30 -0.83
C GLY A 150 12.84 -13.52 -1.26
N GLU A 151 12.43 -14.78 -1.38
CA GLU A 151 11.09 -15.14 -1.87
C GLU A 151 9.96 -14.60 -0.97
N ALA A 152 10.13 -14.61 0.35
CA ALA A 152 9.13 -14.07 1.28
C ALA A 152 8.82 -12.58 1.00
N ALA A 153 9.85 -11.77 0.73
CA ALA A 153 9.66 -10.36 0.40
C ALA A 153 8.95 -10.15 -0.95
N LEU A 154 9.19 -11.04 -1.92
CA LEU A 154 8.46 -11.04 -3.20
C LEU A 154 7.00 -11.46 -3.02
N GLU A 155 6.72 -12.43 -2.15
CA GLU A 155 5.35 -12.84 -1.82
C GLU A 155 4.57 -11.70 -1.15
N ASP A 156 5.18 -10.95 -0.23
CA ASP A 156 4.54 -9.79 0.40
C ASP A 156 4.27 -8.66 -0.61
N LEU A 157 5.19 -8.43 -1.55
CA LEU A 157 4.96 -7.48 -2.64
C LEU A 157 3.81 -7.93 -3.55
N ARG A 158 3.77 -9.21 -3.95
CA ARG A 158 2.69 -9.78 -4.78
C ARG A 158 1.34 -9.68 -4.07
N PHE A 159 1.29 -10.01 -2.78
CA PHE A 159 0.08 -9.91 -1.98
C PHE A 159 -0.41 -8.46 -1.92
N THR A 160 0.47 -7.52 -1.58
CA THR A 160 0.12 -6.11 -1.45
C THR A 160 -0.36 -5.52 -2.77
N LEU A 161 0.32 -5.84 -3.88
CA LEU A 161 -0.11 -5.44 -5.22
C LEU A 161 -1.49 -6.00 -5.56
N ALA A 162 -1.72 -7.29 -5.32
CA ALA A 162 -3.00 -7.93 -5.63
C ALA A 162 -4.14 -7.34 -4.80
N ALA A 163 -3.92 -7.07 -3.51
CA ALA A 163 -4.90 -6.42 -2.65
C ALA A 163 -5.23 -5.01 -3.15
N ASN A 164 -4.21 -4.20 -3.43
CA ASN A 164 -4.37 -2.83 -3.93
C ASN A 164 -5.08 -2.77 -5.29
N ALA A 165 -4.76 -3.69 -6.21
CA ALA A 165 -5.40 -3.76 -7.52
C ALA A 165 -6.87 -4.20 -7.42
N SER A 166 -7.17 -5.18 -6.54
CA SER A 166 -8.54 -5.65 -6.31
C SER A 166 -9.41 -4.56 -5.67
N GLU A 167 -8.83 -3.80 -4.74
CA GLU A 167 -9.51 -2.67 -4.11
C GLU A 167 -9.77 -1.56 -5.12
N GLN A 168 -8.81 -1.26 -6.00
CA GLN A 168 -8.98 -0.27 -7.07
C GLN A 168 -10.08 -0.67 -8.06
N GLU A 169 -10.21 -1.96 -8.40
CA GLU A 169 -11.32 -2.47 -9.21
C GLU A 169 -12.67 -2.30 -8.50
N SER A 170 -12.74 -2.57 -7.20
CA SER A 170 -13.96 -2.37 -6.42
C SER A 170 -14.32 -0.88 -6.35
N LEU A 171 -13.32 0.00 -6.17
CA LEU A 171 -13.50 1.45 -6.15
C LEU A 171 -13.95 2.00 -7.51
N ARG A 172 -13.48 1.43 -8.62
CA ARG A 172 -13.96 1.76 -9.98
C ARG A 172 -15.46 1.54 -10.12
N GLY A 173 -16.00 0.45 -9.57
CA GLY A 173 -17.44 0.24 -9.46
C GLY A 173 -18.13 1.24 -8.54
N TYR A 174 -17.60 1.45 -7.34
CA TYR A 174 -18.15 2.40 -6.36
C TYR A 174 -18.26 3.83 -6.91
N PHE A 175 -17.17 4.36 -7.50
CA PHE A 175 -17.17 5.71 -8.06
C PHE A 175 -18.10 5.84 -9.25
N TYR A 176 -18.18 4.82 -10.11
CA TYR A 176 -19.07 4.85 -11.27
C TYR A 176 -20.55 4.79 -10.86
N TYR A 177 -20.94 3.82 -10.02
CA TYR A 177 -22.34 3.63 -9.66
C TYR A 177 -22.81 4.61 -8.57
N GLY A 178 -22.01 4.79 -7.51
CA GLY A 178 -22.39 5.56 -6.33
C GLY A 178 -22.06 7.05 -6.41
N CYS A 179 -20.96 7.40 -7.07
CA CYS A 179 -20.53 8.80 -7.16
C CYS A 179 -20.91 9.47 -8.49
N LEU A 180 -21.27 8.72 -9.53
CA LEU A 180 -21.69 9.24 -10.84
C LEU A 180 -23.14 8.85 -11.17
N ASN A 181 -23.43 7.56 -11.37
CA ASN A 181 -24.73 7.14 -11.89
C ASN A 181 -25.88 7.51 -10.95
N TYR A 182 -25.73 7.28 -9.64
CA TYR A 182 -26.72 7.58 -8.59
C TYR A 182 -27.31 9.01 -8.66
N TRP A 183 -26.47 9.99 -9.01
CA TRP A 183 -26.82 11.41 -9.01
C TRP A 183 -27.68 11.79 -10.22
N PHE A 184 -27.50 11.09 -11.34
CA PHE A 184 -28.00 11.49 -12.64
C PHE A 184 -28.98 10.47 -13.26
N THR A 185 -29.57 9.58 -12.46
CA THR A 185 -30.56 8.60 -12.94
C THR A 185 -31.81 9.22 -13.56
N GLY A 186 -32.14 10.47 -13.19
CA GLY A 186 -33.32 11.20 -13.63
C GLY A 186 -33.14 12.15 -14.81
N LEU A 187 -31.92 12.24 -15.38
CA LEU A 187 -31.66 13.09 -16.55
C LEU A 187 -32.47 12.62 -17.76
N ASP A 188 -32.90 13.57 -18.59
CA ASP A 188 -33.47 13.25 -19.89
C ASP A 188 -32.38 12.89 -20.92
N GLU A 189 -32.79 12.55 -22.14
CA GLU A 189 -31.86 12.12 -23.20
C GLU A 189 -30.84 13.21 -23.56
N ALA A 190 -31.24 14.49 -23.62
CA ALA A 190 -30.35 15.58 -24.01
C ALA A 190 -29.36 15.89 -22.88
N GLU A 191 -29.83 15.87 -21.64
CA GLU A 191 -29.00 16.08 -20.46
C GLU A 191 -28.03 14.91 -20.23
N LEU A 192 -28.46 13.67 -20.47
CA LEU A 192 -27.59 12.50 -20.41
C LEU A 192 -26.52 12.52 -21.51
N GLU A 193 -26.84 12.97 -22.71
CA GLU A 193 -25.85 13.14 -23.79
C GLU A 193 -24.82 14.22 -23.46
N LEU A 194 -25.25 15.31 -22.80
CA LEU A 194 -24.32 16.30 -22.26
C LEU A 194 -23.38 15.66 -21.23
N LEU A 195 -23.89 14.91 -20.26
CA LEU A 195 -23.05 14.24 -19.26
C LEU A 195 -22.10 13.22 -19.89
N ARG A 196 -22.56 12.47 -20.90
CA ARG A 196 -21.72 11.50 -21.62
C ARG A 196 -20.55 12.18 -22.31
N SER A 197 -20.83 13.20 -23.11
CA SER A 197 -19.81 13.90 -23.89
C SER A 197 -18.86 14.76 -23.03
N SER A 198 -19.35 15.29 -21.90
CA SER A 198 -18.54 16.10 -20.98
C SER A 198 -17.68 15.27 -20.02
N LEU A 199 -18.06 14.02 -19.73
CA LEU A 199 -17.40 13.20 -18.70
C LEU A 199 -17.25 11.74 -19.09
N ILE A 200 -18.38 11.01 -19.27
CA ILE A 200 -18.37 9.54 -19.30
C ILE A 200 -17.49 8.98 -20.42
N ASP A 201 -17.54 9.58 -21.61
CA ASP A 201 -16.75 9.15 -22.77
C ASP A 201 -15.24 9.40 -22.61
N GLY A 202 -14.86 10.24 -21.64
CA GLY A 202 -13.47 10.57 -21.32
C GLY A 202 -12.92 9.89 -20.07
N LEU A 203 -13.69 9.05 -19.37
CA LEU A 203 -13.21 8.33 -18.19
C LEU A 203 -12.14 7.29 -18.57
N GLU A 204 -11.03 7.28 -17.84
CA GLU A 204 -9.91 6.37 -18.07
C GLU A 204 -9.73 5.36 -16.92
N SER A 205 -10.07 5.74 -15.68
CA SER A 205 -9.89 4.88 -14.51
C SER A 205 -11.21 4.39 -13.94
N TYR A 206 -12.12 5.27 -13.55
CA TYR A 206 -13.35 4.95 -12.83
C TYR A 206 -14.51 4.63 -13.77
N ILE A 207 -14.25 3.72 -14.71
CA ILE A 207 -15.26 3.09 -15.57
C ILE A 207 -15.09 1.57 -15.56
N PRO A 208 -16.04 0.80 -14.99
CA PRO A 208 -15.99 -0.67 -14.99
C PRO A 208 -15.99 -1.24 -16.41
N GLU A 209 -15.31 -2.38 -16.64
CA GLU A 209 -15.27 -3.03 -17.96
C GLU A 209 -16.67 -3.34 -18.52
N GLN A 210 -17.62 -3.65 -17.64
CA GLN A 210 -19.02 -3.96 -17.96
C GLN A 210 -19.96 -2.90 -17.39
N ALA A 211 -19.57 -1.62 -17.48
CA ALA A 211 -20.35 -0.50 -17.01
C ALA A 211 -21.78 -0.49 -17.61
N LEU A 212 -22.77 -0.39 -16.73
CA LEU A 212 -24.19 -0.23 -17.09
C LEU A 212 -24.72 1.08 -16.54
N TRP A 213 -25.49 1.82 -17.33
CA TRP A 213 -26.17 3.01 -16.83
C TRP A 213 -27.57 2.64 -16.32
N PHE A 214 -27.81 2.83 -15.02
CA PHE A 214 -29.12 2.64 -14.41
C PHE A 214 -29.93 3.93 -14.43
N THR A 215 -31.19 3.83 -14.83
CA THR A 215 -32.17 4.94 -14.74
C THR A 215 -32.97 4.91 -13.44
N ASP A 216 -32.75 3.89 -12.60
CA ASP A 216 -33.37 3.72 -11.29
C ASP A 216 -32.31 3.91 -10.20
N ARG A 217 -32.62 4.76 -9.23
CA ARG A 217 -31.67 5.14 -8.17
C ARG A 217 -31.37 3.97 -7.23
N ASP A 218 -32.38 3.18 -6.89
CA ASP A 218 -32.22 2.03 -5.98
C ASP A 218 -31.33 0.97 -6.63
N MET A 219 -31.42 0.77 -7.95
CA MET A 219 -30.51 -0.13 -8.68
C MET A 219 -29.06 0.34 -8.68
N ALA A 220 -28.83 1.65 -8.87
CA ALA A 220 -27.48 2.22 -8.79
C ALA A 220 -26.92 2.09 -7.36
N GLU A 221 -27.75 2.31 -6.35
CA GLU A 221 -27.38 2.13 -4.93
C GLU A 221 -27.06 0.66 -4.61
N GLU A 222 -27.87 -0.30 -5.09
CA GLU A 222 -27.61 -1.73 -4.89
C GLU A 222 -26.26 -2.15 -5.48
N GLN A 223 -25.93 -1.70 -6.70
CA GLN A 223 -24.60 -1.96 -7.28
C GLN A 223 -23.47 -1.29 -6.48
N THR A 224 -23.70 -0.07 -5.99
CA THR A 224 -22.73 0.62 -5.12
C THR A 224 -22.43 -0.19 -3.86
N MET A 225 -23.47 -0.75 -3.22
CA MET A 225 -23.30 -1.58 -2.02
C MET A 225 -22.51 -2.85 -2.29
N LEU A 226 -22.70 -3.50 -3.44
CA LEU A 226 -21.90 -4.68 -3.81
C LEU A 226 -20.41 -4.34 -3.93
N CYS A 227 -20.07 -3.19 -4.53
CA CYS A 227 -18.68 -2.73 -4.61
C CYS A 227 -18.10 -2.44 -3.21
N LEU A 228 -18.88 -1.86 -2.30
CA LEU A 228 -18.44 -1.60 -0.93
C LEU A 228 -18.26 -2.89 -0.11
N ASP A 229 -19.13 -3.88 -0.29
CA ASP A 229 -18.98 -5.21 0.33
C ASP A 229 -17.67 -5.89 -0.10
N GLU A 230 -17.26 -5.71 -1.36
CA GLU A 230 -15.97 -6.21 -1.87
C GLU A 230 -14.77 -5.50 -1.22
N VAL A 231 -14.83 -4.17 -1.06
CA VAL A 231 -13.81 -3.39 -0.33
C VAL A 231 -13.72 -3.85 1.14
N GLU A 232 -14.86 -4.06 1.82
CA GLU A 232 -14.88 -4.55 3.20
C GLU A 232 -14.28 -5.96 3.32
N ALA A 233 -14.61 -6.86 2.39
CA ALA A 233 -14.05 -8.21 2.35
C ALA A 233 -12.52 -8.18 2.16
N LEU A 234 -12.02 -7.29 1.30
CA LEU A 234 -10.57 -7.08 1.10
C LEU A 234 -9.89 -6.56 2.37
N ALA A 235 -10.50 -5.60 3.07
CA ALA A 235 -9.98 -5.12 4.35
C ALA A 235 -9.87 -6.25 5.39
N GLY A 236 -10.85 -7.16 5.42
CA GLY A 236 -10.81 -8.38 6.23
C GLY A 236 -9.60 -9.27 5.90
N LEU A 237 -9.39 -9.56 4.61
CA LEU A 237 -8.26 -10.38 4.14
C LEU A 237 -6.90 -9.74 4.47
N MET A 238 -6.77 -8.42 4.32
CA MET A 238 -5.55 -7.71 4.71
C MET A 238 -5.29 -7.78 6.21
N SER A 239 -6.34 -7.65 7.03
CA SER A 239 -6.23 -7.78 8.49
C SER A 239 -5.80 -9.19 8.89
N GLU A 240 -6.31 -10.23 8.24
CA GLU A 240 -5.90 -11.62 8.48
C GLU A 240 -4.43 -11.86 8.11
N ARG A 241 -3.97 -11.33 6.96
CA ARG A 241 -2.57 -11.42 6.54
C ARG A 241 -1.64 -10.75 7.55
N LEU A 242 -1.98 -9.55 8.02
CA LEU A 242 -1.20 -8.84 9.03
C LEU A 242 -1.11 -9.62 10.34
N GLY A 243 -2.22 -10.25 10.76
CA GLY A 243 -2.23 -11.14 11.92
C GLY A 243 -1.27 -12.32 11.76
N SER A 244 -1.31 -13.00 10.60
CA SER A 244 -0.40 -14.12 10.29
C SER A 244 1.07 -13.71 10.29
N GLN A 245 1.41 -12.56 9.69
CA GLN A 245 2.78 -12.04 9.69
C GLN A 245 3.26 -11.70 11.11
N GLN A 246 2.36 -11.21 11.96
CA GLN A 246 2.69 -10.91 13.36
C GLN A 246 2.95 -12.19 14.16
N ASP A 247 2.16 -13.24 13.93
CA ASP A 247 2.37 -14.55 14.55
C ASP A 247 3.72 -15.18 14.12
N GLU A 248 4.06 -15.11 12.83
CA GLU A 248 5.36 -15.57 12.31
C GLU A 248 6.55 -14.82 12.95
N LEU A 249 6.43 -13.51 13.14
CA LEU A 249 7.45 -12.70 13.82
C LEU A 249 7.63 -13.15 15.28
N TYR A 250 6.55 -13.44 16.00
CA TYR A 250 6.63 -13.95 17.37
C TYR A 250 7.28 -15.33 17.46
N GLU A 251 7.00 -16.22 16.51
CA GLU A 251 7.66 -17.53 16.44
C GLU A 251 9.16 -17.38 16.17
N MET A 252 9.55 -16.47 15.27
CA MET A 252 10.95 -16.19 14.98
C MET A 252 11.69 -15.58 16.18
N GLU A 253 11.07 -14.67 16.94
CA GLU A 253 11.64 -14.14 18.19
C GLU A 253 11.88 -15.26 19.21
N HIS A 254 10.92 -16.17 19.37
CA HIS A 254 11.06 -17.31 20.26
C HIS A 254 12.20 -18.26 19.84
N ASP A 255 12.30 -18.55 18.54
CA ASP A 255 13.38 -19.38 18.00
C ASP A 255 14.76 -18.71 18.17
N TYR A 256 14.82 -17.39 18.04
CA TYR A 256 16.05 -16.63 18.24
C TYR A 256 16.51 -16.67 19.70
N ASP A 257 15.60 -16.48 20.66
CA ASP A 257 15.92 -16.60 22.09
C ASP A 257 16.43 -18.01 22.42
N ARG A 258 15.79 -19.04 21.87
CA ARG A 258 16.23 -20.43 22.01
C ARG A 258 17.63 -20.67 21.42
N LEU A 259 17.93 -20.07 20.27
CA LEU A 259 19.27 -20.16 19.68
C LEU A 259 20.33 -19.50 20.57
N LEU A 260 20.02 -18.38 21.22
CA LEU A 260 20.92 -17.73 22.16
C LEU A 260 21.19 -18.61 23.39
N GLU A 261 20.17 -19.28 23.92
CA GLU A 261 20.34 -20.26 25.01
C GLU A 261 21.28 -21.39 24.61
N LEU A 262 21.07 -21.99 23.43
CA LEU A 262 21.93 -23.08 22.93
C LEU A 262 23.38 -22.63 22.69
N ILE A 263 23.60 -21.39 22.23
CA ILE A 263 24.95 -20.83 22.05
C ILE A 263 25.64 -20.70 23.40
N GLU A 264 24.92 -20.26 24.43
CA GLU A 264 25.45 -20.11 25.78
C GLU A 264 25.75 -21.49 26.42
N GLU A 265 24.89 -22.48 26.23
CA GLU A 265 25.14 -23.86 26.63
C GLU A 265 26.39 -24.45 25.96
N ASP A 266 26.55 -24.27 24.65
CA ASP A 266 27.74 -24.71 23.91
C ASP A 266 29.00 -23.98 24.39
N ARG A 267 28.92 -22.68 24.67
CA ARG A 267 30.04 -21.92 25.25
C ARG A 267 30.48 -22.50 26.60
N GLN A 268 29.53 -22.75 27.51
CA GLN A 268 29.80 -23.34 28.82
C GLN A 268 30.38 -24.75 28.70
N ALA A 269 29.84 -25.58 27.79
CA ALA A 269 30.35 -26.92 27.52
C ALA A 269 31.80 -26.89 27.01
N ARG A 270 32.14 -25.93 26.13
CA ARG A 270 33.52 -25.75 25.63
C ARG A 270 34.48 -25.28 26.72
N GLU A 271 34.06 -24.36 27.59
CA GLU A 271 34.86 -23.90 28.73
C GLU A 271 35.12 -25.04 29.72
N ARG A 272 34.09 -25.82 30.03
CA ARG A 272 34.19 -27.03 30.86
C ARG A 272 35.13 -28.06 30.25
N LEU A 273 35.01 -28.33 28.95
CA LEU A 273 35.91 -29.24 28.24
C LEU A 273 37.36 -28.77 28.29
N ALA A 274 37.61 -27.48 28.09
CA ALA A 274 38.96 -26.91 28.17
C ALA A 274 39.55 -27.06 29.58
N ALA A 275 38.77 -26.78 30.63
CA ALA A 275 39.19 -26.98 32.01
C ALA A 275 39.51 -28.45 32.32
N LEU A 276 38.68 -29.39 31.84
CA LEU A 276 38.93 -30.83 31.99
C LEU A 276 40.21 -31.27 31.27
N MET A 277 40.49 -30.74 30.09
CA MET A 277 41.73 -31.02 29.36
C MET A 277 42.97 -30.51 30.11
N GLU A 278 42.89 -29.31 30.68
CA GLU A 278 43.98 -28.73 31.49
C GLU A 278 44.24 -29.55 32.77
N LEU A 279 43.17 -29.92 33.48
CA LEU A 279 43.27 -30.77 34.67
C LEU A 279 43.85 -32.14 34.35
N SER A 280 43.42 -32.76 33.24
CA SER A 280 43.96 -34.04 32.78
C SER A 280 45.47 -33.96 32.54
N ALA A 281 45.96 -32.91 31.86
CA ALA A 281 47.38 -32.72 31.61
C ALA A 281 48.19 -32.54 32.92
N ARG A 282 47.64 -31.80 33.89
CA ARG A 282 48.27 -31.61 35.21
C ARG A 282 48.32 -32.90 36.03
N LEU A 283 47.27 -33.72 35.96
CA LEU A 283 47.23 -35.03 36.61
C LEU A 283 48.26 -35.99 36.00
N GLU A 284 48.43 -36.00 34.68
CA GLU A 284 49.48 -36.78 34.01
C GLU A 284 50.89 -36.34 34.45
N GLU A 285 51.15 -35.03 34.53
CA GLU A 285 52.43 -34.50 35.00
C GLU A 285 52.71 -34.88 36.46
N LEU A 286 51.74 -34.72 37.35
CA LEU A 286 51.87 -35.10 38.76
C LEU A 286 52.07 -36.60 38.94
N SER A 287 51.40 -37.44 38.14
CA SER A 287 51.61 -38.88 38.16
C SER A 287 53.06 -39.22 37.83
N ALA A 288 53.64 -38.59 36.80
CA ALA A 288 55.05 -38.79 36.44
C ALA A 288 56.00 -38.34 37.56
N GLN A 289 55.73 -37.20 38.20
CA GLN A 289 56.52 -36.71 39.34
C GLN A 289 56.43 -37.64 40.56
N ILE A 290 55.27 -38.24 40.82
CA ILE A 290 55.08 -39.25 41.88
C ILE A 290 55.92 -40.49 41.60
N ASP A 291 55.92 -40.97 40.35
CA ASP A 291 56.73 -42.13 39.94
C ASP A 291 58.23 -41.84 40.13
N GLU A 292 58.71 -40.68 39.68
CA GLU A 292 60.11 -40.24 39.88
C GLU A 292 60.51 -40.12 41.36
N ALA A 293 59.67 -39.48 42.19
CA ALA A 293 59.92 -39.35 43.63
C ALA A 293 59.88 -40.71 44.36
N SER A 294 59.05 -41.64 43.88
CA SER A 294 58.99 -43.02 44.34
C SER A 294 60.28 -43.79 44.03
N GLU A 295 60.82 -43.63 42.82
CA GLU A 295 62.09 -44.24 42.44
C GLU A 295 63.27 -43.65 43.22
N ALA A 296 63.23 -42.34 43.55
CA ALA A 296 64.25 -41.66 44.33
C ALA A 296 64.18 -41.95 45.85
N GLY A 297 63.07 -42.50 46.36
CA GLY A 297 62.86 -42.80 47.77
C GLY A 297 62.62 -41.58 48.66
N ASP A 298 62.15 -40.47 48.09
CA ASP A 298 61.87 -39.22 48.80
C ASP A 298 60.46 -39.24 49.42
N ALA A 299 60.37 -39.70 50.67
CA ALA A 299 59.11 -39.89 51.37
C ALA A 299 58.34 -38.58 51.65
N GLU A 300 59.05 -37.47 51.87
CA GLU A 300 58.44 -36.17 52.17
C GLU A 300 57.82 -35.57 50.89
N ARG A 301 58.55 -35.65 49.77
CA ARG A 301 58.05 -35.19 48.47
C ARG A 301 56.87 -36.03 47.96
N LEU A 302 56.86 -37.33 48.22
CA LEU A 302 55.75 -38.22 47.86
C LEU A 302 54.44 -37.87 48.58
N GLU A 303 54.50 -37.54 49.87
CA GLU A 303 53.32 -37.16 50.65
C GLU A 303 52.70 -35.86 50.10
N GLU A 304 53.55 -34.87 49.79
CA GLU A 304 53.14 -33.60 49.19
C GLU A 304 52.51 -33.80 47.79
N LEU A 305 53.14 -34.57 46.91
CA LEU A 305 52.65 -34.81 45.56
C LEU A 305 51.33 -35.60 45.54
N ARG A 306 51.16 -36.56 46.45
CA ARG A 306 49.91 -37.31 46.59
C ARG A 306 48.76 -36.43 47.06
N ALA A 307 49.00 -35.53 48.02
CA ALA A 307 48.00 -34.57 48.45
C ALA A 307 47.57 -33.61 47.32
N GLN A 308 48.52 -33.17 46.48
CA GLN A 308 48.23 -32.34 45.30
C GLN A 308 47.45 -33.12 44.24
N PHE A 309 47.78 -34.39 44.02
CA PHE A 309 47.08 -35.27 43.10
C PHE A 309 45.62 -35.51 43.54
N GLU A 310 45.40 -35.84 44.83
CA GLU A 310 44.05 -36.02 45.38
C GLU A 310 43.21 -34.74 45.28
N ALA A 311 43.82 -33.56 45.50
CA ALA A 311 43.12 -32.28 45.35
C ALA A 311 42.69 -32.02 43.89
N LEU A 312 43.53 -32.32 42.91
CA LEU A 312 43.20 -32.16 41.49
C LEU A 312 42.20 -33.19 40.98
N VAL A 313 42.23 -34.43 41.51
CA VAL A 313 41.19 -35.43 41.23
C VAL A 313 39.83 -34.95 41.74
N ALA A 314 39.76 -34.36 42.93
CA ALA A 314 38.52 -33.80 43.45
C ALA A 314 37.98 -32.63 42.59
N GLU A 315 38.86 -31.79 42.04
CA GLU A 315 38.49 -30.71 41.11
C GLU A 315 37.98 -31.26 39.77
N TYR A 316 38.62 -32.30 39.23
CA TYR A 316 38.18 -33.00 38.02
C TYR A 316 36.83 -33.71 38.21
N GLU A 317 36.62 -34.36 39.36
CA GLU A 317 35.34 -35.00 39.72
C GLU A 317 34.22 -33.96 39.87
N ALA A 318 34.50 -32.81 40.49
CA ALA A 318 33.53 -31.71 40.59
C ALA A 318 33.12 -31.16 39.21
N LEU A 319 34.09 -31.05 38.28
CA LEU A 319 33.84 -30.64 36.89
C LEU A 319 33.26 -31.74 36.01
N THR A 320 33.15 -33.00 36.45
CA THR A 320 32.53 -34.10 35.68
C THR A 320 31.21 -34.58 36.28
N ALA A 321 30.90 -34.20 37.52
CA ALA A 321 29.57 -34.36 38.08
C ALA A 321 28.55 -33.66 37.17
N GLU A 322 27.71 -34.43 36.49
CA GLU A 322 26.58 -33.92 35.72
C GLU A 322 25.66 -33.12 36.67
N GLU A 323 25.27 -31.92 36.28
CA GLU A 323 23.92 -31.47 36.63
C GLU A 323 22.99 -32.31 35.76
N THR A 324 22.61 -33.49 36.27
CA THR A 324 21.49 -34.23 35.69
C THR A 324 20.25 -33.33 35.88
N PRO A 325 19.49 -33.02 34.81
CA PRO A 325 18.34 -32.12 34.90
C PRO A 325 17.25 -32.59 35.86
#